data_AF-U2TDX2-F1
#
_entry.id   AF-U2TDX2-F1
#
_cell.length_a   1.000
_cell.length_b   1.000
_cell.length_c   1.000
_cell.angle_alpha   90.00
_cell.angle_beta   90.00
_cell.angle_gamma   90.00
#
_symmetry.space_group_name_H-M   'P 1'
#
loop_
_entity.id
_entity.type
_entity.pdbx_description
1 polymer ?
#
loop_
_entity_poly.entity_id
_entity_poly.type
_entity_poly.pdbx_seq_one_letter_code
_entity_poly.pdbx_strand_id
1 'polypeptide(L)'
;MSLLLTGARIPGSEGVVDVRIADGRIDAVDLAGRIDAAGAEQLDLDGRWLVPGLWDQHVHFTQWAQTARRLDVSRASSAAEAADLVRRRVSARDQDGDDLLVGFGFHDALWPDLPTRELLDAAAGERPVVLIAGDLHCSWLNTAAARRLGVESDDAVLREDASFAVSSALTTADDATMDRWAADAAAVAASRGVVGVVDLEYGWNVETWRRRLSAAEPRVRVEFGIYGDHLERAATLGLRTGRPIDGTAGLLTAGPFKVISDGSLNTRTALCSHAYPDGGHGVANLGEDELVAAMRFAVEHGIEPAVHAIGDEANRRALDAFERV
;
A
#
# COMPACT_ATOMS: atom_id res chain seq x y z
N MET A 1 13.55 -27.54 -8.42
CA MET A 1 12.38 -28.46 -8.43
C MET A 1 11.49 -28.00 -9.58
N SER A 2 11.02 -28.91 -10.44
CA SER A 2 10.19 -28.55 -11.59
C SER A 2 8.72 -28.87 -11.30
N LEU A 3 7.83 -27.97 -11.71
CA LEU A 3 6.38 -28.09 -11.60
C LEU A 3 5.78 -28.04 -13.01
N LEU A 4 4.91 -28.98 -13.35
CA LEU A 4 4.13 -29.01 -14.58
C LEU A 4 2.67 -28.74 -14.24
N LEU A 5 2.17 -27.58 -14.67
CA LEU A 5 0.75 -27.25 -14.63
C LEU A 5 0.10 -27.85 -15.86
N THR A 6 -0.84 -28.78 -15.71
CA THR A 6 -1.49 -29.44 -16.85
C THR A 6 -2.92 -28.93 -17.08
N GLY A 7 -3.36 -28.97 -18.33
CA GLY A 7 -4.76 -28.68 -18.69
C GLY A 7 -5.21 -27.23 -18.42
N ALA A 8 -4.29 -26.27 -18.49
CA ALA A 8 -4.57 -24.86 -18.26
C ALA A 8 -5.26 -24.20 -19.47
N ARG A 9 -6.06 -23.16 -19.23
CA ARG A 9 -6.42 -22.16 -20.27
C ARG A 9 -5.62 -20.89 -20.04
N ILE A 10 -4.96 -20.37 -21.06
CA ILE A 10 -4.25 -19.09 -20.99
C ILE A 10 -4.95 -18.05 -21.88
N PRO A 11 -5.04 -16.77 -21.48
CA PRO A 11 -5.62 -15.74 -22.33
C PRO A 11 -4.93 -15.70 -23.70
N GLY A 12 -5.72 -15.79 -24.78
CA GLY A 12 -5.22 -15.78 -26.15
C GLY A 12 -4.85 -17.14 -26.75
N SER A 13 -4.93 -18.26 -26.00
CA SER A 13 -4.77 -19.60 -26.61
C SER A 13 -6.07 -20.16 -27.19
N GLU A 14 -5.98 -20.93 -28.28
CA GLU A 14 -7.12 -21.61 -28.90
C GLU A 14 -7.53 -22.92 -28.21
N GLY A 15 -6.72 -23.42 -27.26
CA GLY A 15 -6.94 -24.68 -26.57
C GLY A 15 -6.29 -24.75 -25.19
N VAL A 16 -6.39 -25.92 -24.56
CA VAL A 16 -5.73 -26.19 -23.27
C VAL A 16 -4.24 -26.46 -23.47
N VAL A 17 -3.45 -25.94 -22.55
CA VAL A 17 -1.98 -25.98 -22.57
C VAL A 17 -1.44 -26.59 -21.29
N ASP A 18 -0.23 -27.12 -21.38
CA ASP A 18 0.58 -27.43 -20.21
C ASP A 18 1.68 -26.37 -20.07
N VAL A 19 2.04 -26.02 -18.83
CA VAL A 19 3.08 -25.03 -18.53
C VAL A 19 4.08 -25.64 -17.56
N ARG A 20 5.35 -25.76 -17.99
CA ARG A 20 6.44 -26.21 -17.14
C ARG A 20 7.15 -25.02 -16.51
N ILE A 21 7.28 -25.08 -15.19
CA ILE A 21 8.05 -24.15 -14.38
C ILE A 21 9.30 -24.88 -13.90
N ALA A 22 10.46 -24.28 -14.13
CA ALA A 22 11.75 -24.74 -13.60
C ALA A 22 12.49 -23.53 -13.01
N ASP A 23 13.03 -23.70 -11.80
CA ASP A 23 13.82 -22.68 -11.10
C ASP A 23 13.13 -21.30 -11.04
N GLY A 24 11.81 -21.31 -10.81
CA GLY A 24 10.98 -20.11 -10.68
C GLY A 24 10.70 -19.39 -12.00
N ARG A 25 10.99 -20.00 -13.15
CA ARG A 25 10.75 -19.45 -14.49
C ARG A 25 9.90 -20.40 -15.32
N ILE A 26 9.14 -19.82 -16.25
CA ILE A 26 8.47 -20.61 -17.30
C ILE A 26 9.56 -21.16 -18.22
N ASP A 27 9.67 -22.47 -18.27
CA ASP A 27 10.62 -23.21 -19.10
C ASP A 27 9.98 -23.61 -20.44
N ALA A 28 8.71 -24.03 -20.41
CA ALA A 28 7.97 -24.43 -21.60
C ALA A 28 6.47 -24.16 -21.48
N VAL A 29 5.84 -23.88 -22.62
CA VAL A 29 4.39 -23.79 -22.82
C VAL A 29 4.07 -24.50 -24.14
N ASP A 30 3.18 -25.49 -24.11
CA ASP A 30 2.72 -26.21 -25.31
C ASP A 30 1.30 -26.74 -25.10
N LEU A 31 0.65 -27.24 -26.15
CA LEU A 31 -0.66 -27.90 -26.04
C LEU A 31 -0.60 -29.07 -25.04
N ALA A 32 -1.72 -29.29 -24.35
CA ALA A 32 -1.80 -30.33 -23.33
C ALA A 32 -1.33 -31.70 -23.83
N GLY A 33 -0.49 -32.37 -23.04
CA GLY A 33 0.11 -33.67 -23.35
C GLY A 33 1.37 -33.63 -24.22
N ARG A 34 1.89 -32.44 -24.57
CA ARG A 34 3.12 -32.32 -25.38
C ARG A 34 4.39 -32.06 -24.58
N ILE A 35 4.26 -31.69 -23.30
CA ILE A 35 5.41 -31.50 -22.41
C ILE A 35 5.68 -32.80 -21.65
N ASP A 36 6.94 -33.25 -21.66
CA ASP A 36 7.36 -34.39 -20.85
C ASP A 36 7.27 -34.06 -19.35
N ALA A 37 6.54 -34.90 -18.62
CA ALA A 37 6.32 -34.79 -17.20
C ALA A 37 7.40 -35.49 -16.35
N ALA A 38 8.37 -36.17 -16.96
CA ALA A 38 9.42 -36.88 -16.26
C ALA A 38 10.20 -35.96 -15.29
N GLY A 39 10.18 -36.29 -14.00
CA GLY A 39 10.91 -35.56 -12.97
C GLY A 39 10.26 -34.24 -12.52
N ALA A 40 9.07 -33.90 -13.01
CA ALA A 40 8.30 -32.74 -12.55
C ALA A 40 7.16 -33.16 -11.60
N GLU A 41 6.92 -32.37 -10.56
CA GLU A 41 5.65 -32.41 -9.82
C GLU A 41 4.54 -31.97 -10.77
N GLN A 42 3.37 -32.61 -10.72
CA GLN A 42 2.26 -32.30 -11.62
C GLN A 42 1.07 -31.73 -10.85
N LEU A 43 0.47 -30.67 -11.40
CA LEU A 43 -0.76 -30.07 -10.91
C LEU A 43 -1.75 -29.89 -12.06
N ASP A 44 -2.80 -30.70 -12.06
CA ASP A 44 -3.91 -30.58 -13.03
C ASP A 44 -4.82 -29.40 -12.67
N LEU A 45 -4.97 -28.48 -13.62
CA LEU A 45 -5.77 -27.30 -13.47
C LEU A 45 -7.24 -27.51 -13.87
N ASP A 46 -7.62 -28.66 -14.43
CA ASP A 46 -9.01 -28.99 -14.80
C ASP A 46 -9.67 -27.91 -15.68
N GLY A 47 -8.92 -27.42 -16.69
CA GLY A 47 -9.39 -26.38 -17.60
C GLY A 47 -9.51 -24.98 -16.96
N ARG A 48 -9.03 -24.77 -15.73
CA ARG A 48 -8.99 -23.43 -15.10
C ARG A 48 -8.05 -22.49 -15.84
N TRP A 49 -8.29 -21.20 -15.62
CA TRP A 49 -7.47 -20.14 -16.18
C TRP A 49 -6.15 -19.99 -15.43
N LEU A 50 -5.06 -20.00 -16.19
CA LEU A 50 -3.74 -19.58 -15.77
C LEU A 50 -3.47 -18.20 -16.36
N VAL A 51 -3.38 -17.20 -15.49
CA VAL A 51 -3.13 -15.80 -15.87
C VAL A 51 -1.82 -15.32 -15.25
N PRO A 52 -1.15 -14.32 -15.85
CA PRO A 52 -0.05 -13.63 -15.18
C PRO A 52 -0.49 -13.09 -13.82
N GLY A 53 0.38 -13.19 -12.82
CA GLY A 53 0.12 -12.56 -11.53
C GLY A 53 -0.02 -11.04 -11.68
N LEU A 54 -0.91 -10.45 -10.88
CA LEU A 54 -1.21 -9.03 -10.93
C LEU A 54 -0.06 -8.21 -10.34
N TRP A 55 0.09 -6.98 -10.85
CA TRP A 55 0.99 -5.99 -10.29
C TRP A 55 0.19 -4.76 -9.86
N ASP A 56 0.40 -4.33 -8.62
CA ASP A 56 -0.04 -3.02 -8.20
C ASP A 56 0.98 -1.99 -8.67
N GLN A 57 0.60 -1.17 -9.65
CA GLN A 57 1.50 -0.23 -10.30
C GLN A 57 1.71 1.07 -9.49
N HIS A 58 1.03 1.24 -8.35
CA HIS A 58 1.20 2.42 -7.50
C HIS A 58 0.64 2.17 -6.10
N VAL A 59 1.53 1.85 -5.15
CA VAL A 59 1.15 1.70 -3.74
C VAL A 59 2.13 2.43 -2.84
N HIS A 60 1.66 2.95 -1.72
CA HIS A 60 2.51 3.32 -0.59
C HIS A 60 2.47 2.16 0.39
N PHE A 61 3.38 1.19 0.25
CA PHE A 61 3.17 -0.14 0.83
C PHE A 61 3.22 -0.14 2.35
N THR A 62 4.08 0.69 2.95
CA THR A 62 4.21 0.79 4.42
C THR A 62 2.96 1.45 5.02
N GLN A 63 2.46 2.51 4.40
CA GLN A 63 1.18 3.13 4.77
C GLN A 63 -0.01 2.18 4.60
N TRP A 64 -0.03 1.42 3.50
CA TRP A 64 -1.06 0.41 3.26
C TRP A 64 -1.03 -0.68 4.33
N ALA A 65 0.15 -1.21 4.67
CA ALA A 65 0.31 -2.21 5.73
C ALA A 65 -0.20 -1.72 7.09
N GLN A 66 0.09 -0.46 7.44
CA GLN A 66 -0.43 0.16 8.67
C GLN A 66 -1.96 0.30 8.64
N THR A 67 -2.53 0.70 7.50
CA THR A 67 -3.97 0.95 7.37
C THR A 67 -4.77 -0.35 7.27
N ALA A 68 -4.26 -1.36 6.57
CA ALA A 68 -4.92 -2.64 6.33
C ALA A 68 -5.20 -3.44 7.61
N ARG A 69 -4.44 -3.18 8.69
CA ARG A 69 -4.67 -3.80 10.00
C ARG A 69 -5.78 -3.13 10.79
N ARG A 70 -6.13 -1.89 10.44
CA ARG A 70 -7.15 -1.13 11.17
C ARG A 70 -8.50 -1.81 11.02
N LEU A 71 -9.23 -1.92 12.13
CA LEU A 71 -10.59 -2.41 12.12
C LEU A 71 -11.50 -1.40 11.40
N ASP A 72 -12.05 -1.79 10.26
CA ASP A 72 -13.07 -0.98 9.57
C ASP A 72 -14.38 -1.01 10.36
N VAL A 73 -14.78 0.16 10.87
CA VAL A 73 -16.07 0.37 11.54
C VAL A 73 -16.99 1.32 10.75
N SER A 74 -16.64 1.62 9.49
CA SER A 74 -17.37 2.58 8.64
C SER A 74 -18.81 2.20 8.34
N ARG A 75 -19.13 0.91 8.45
CA ARG A 75 -20.49 0.38 8.24
C ARG A 75 -21.33 0.30 9.52
N ALA A 76 -20.78 0.66 10.68
CA ALA A 76 -21.54 0.67 11.93
C ALA A 76 -22.58 1.80 11.90
N SER A 77 -23.81 1.46 12.30
CA SER A 77 -24.93 2.40 12.35
C SER A 77 -25.23 2.95 13.76
N SER A 78 -24.45 2.51 14.75
CA SER A 78 -24.51 2.97 16.15
C SER A 78 -23.15 2.79 16.85
N ALA A 79 -22.96 3.49 17.96
CA ALA A 79 -21.82 3.31 18.85
C ALA A 79 -21.76 1.88 19.41
N ALA A 80 -22.92 1.31 19.77
CA ALA A 80 -23.01 -0.08 20.20
C ALA A 80 -22.55 -1.07 19.12
N GLU A 81 -22.94 -0.88 17.85
CA GLU A 81 -22.50 -1.75 16.75
C GLU A 81 -21.00 -1.64 16.47
N ALA A 82 -20.43 -0.43 16.55
CA ALA A 82 -19.00 -0.22 16.44
C ALA A 82 -18.23 -0.91 17.59
N ALA A 83 -18.72 -0.79 18.83
CA ALA A 83 -18.15 -1.50 19.99
C ALA A 83 -18.28 -3.02 19.86
N ASP A 84 -19.35 -3.54 19.24
CA ASP A 84 -19.50 -4.96 18.96
C ASP A 84 -18.50 -5.46 17.89
N LEU A 85 -18.18 -4.66 16.86
CA LEU A 85 -17.10 -4.96 15.92
C LEU A 85 -15.76 -5.06 16.64
N VAL A 86 -15.49 -4.13 17.57
CA VAL A 86 -14.31 -4.16 18.45
C VAL A 86 -14.30 -5.45 19.28
N ARG A 87 -15.41 -5.79 19.94
CA ARG A 87 -15.51 -7.01 20.77
C ARG A 87 -15.21 -8.27 19.95
N ARG A 88 -15.74 -8.37 18.73
CA ARG A 88 -15.45 -9.49 17.81
C ARG A 88 -13.96 -9.57 17.46
N ARG A 89 -13.34 -8.44 17.11
CA ARG A 89 -11.91 -8.36 16.78
C ARG A 89 -11.02 -8.72 17.97
N VAL A 90 -11.37 -8.28 19.17
CA VAL A 90 -10.64 -8.63 20.41
C VAL A 90 -10.78 -10.12 20.74
N SER A 91 -11.98 -10.68 20.59
CA SER A 91 -12.27 -12.09 20.90
C SER A 91 -11.64 -13.07 19.91
N ALA A 92 -11.44 -12.65 18.66
CA ALA A 92 -10.85 -13.48 17.61
C ALA A 92 -9.38 -13.89 17.86
N ARG A 93 -8.71 -13.31 18.88
CA ARG A 93 -7.33 -13.63 19.28
C ARG A 93 -6.38 -13.74 18.08
N ASP A 94 -6.07 -12.62 17.44
CA ASP A 94 -4.86 -12.57 16.63
C ASP A 94 -3.64 -12.52 17.55
N GLN A 95 -2.73 -13.48 17.34
CA GLN A 95 -1.46 -13.66 18.02
C GLN A 95 -0.42 -12.58 17.62
N ASP A 96 -0.87 -11.35 17.32
CA ASP A 96 -0.05 -10.34 16.65
C ASP A 96 0.92 -9.59 17.56
N GLY A 97 0.85 -9.80 18.88
CA GLY A 97 1.67 -9.07 19.85
C GLY A 97 1.46 -7.56 19.82
N ASP A 98 0.41 -7.07 19.13
CA ASP A 98 0.09 -5.66 19.05
C ASP A 98 -0.96 -5.30 20.10
N ASP A 99 -0.45 -4.71 21.17
CA ASP A 99 -1.21 -4.34 22.35
C ASP A 99 -2.27 -3.27 22.05
N LEU A 100 -2.16 -2.50 20.95
CA LEU A 100 -3.10 -1.43 20.61
C LEU A 100 -3.95 -1.79 19.38
N LEU A 101 -5.27 -1.84 19.56
CA LEU A 101 -6.21 -2.00 18.44
C LEU A 101 -6.60 -0.63 17.89
N VAL A 102 -6.27 -0.39 16.63
CA VAL A 102 -6.73 0.81 15.90
C VAL A 102 -7.87 0.42 14.97
N GLY A 103 -8.95 1.19 14.94
CA GLY A 103 -10.01 1.12 13.95
C GLY A 103 -10.22 2.45 13.25
N PHE A 104 -10.99 2.45 12.17
CA PHE A 104 -11.24 3.66 11.38
C PHE A 104 -12.64 3.69 10.77
N GLY A 105 -13.08 4.89 10.43
CA GLY A 105 -14.23 5.12 9.55
C GLY A 105 -15.53 5.42 10.26
N PHE A 106 -15.56 5.57 11.59
CA PHE A 106 -16.82 5.86 12.28
C PHE A 106 -17.36 7.26 11.96
N HIS A 107 -18.68 7.44 12.04
CA HIS A 107 -19.38 8.71 11.81
C HIS A 107 -20.42 8.91 12.93
N ASP A 108 -19.97 9.36 14.10
CA ASP A 108 -20.81 9.47 15.31
C ASP A 108 -22.01 10.41 15.13
N ALA A 109 -21.86 11.45 14.31
CA ALA A 109 -22.94 12.39 13.99
C ALA A 109 -24.18 11.74 13.34
N LEU A 110 -24.03 10.53 12.75
CA LEU A 110 -25.13 9.79 12.12
C LEU A 110 -25.75 8.73 13.06
N TRP A 111 -25.20 8.53 14.25
CA TRP A 111 -25.61 7.46 15.16
C TRP A 111 -26.75 7.89 16.10
N PRO A 112 -27.65 6.96 16.47
CA PRO A 112 -28.73 7.24 17.41
C PRO A 112 -28.28 7.26 18.88
N ASP A 113 -27.07 6.82 19.18
CA ASP A 113 -26.46 6.68 20.50
C ASP A 113 -25.07 7.33 20.57
N LEU A 114 -24.58 7.57 21.79
CA LEU A 114 -23.32 8.26 22.00
C LEU A 114 -22.14 7.27 22.14
N PRO A 115 -20.99 7.57 21.52
CA PRO A 115 -19.74 6.83 21.72
C PRO A 115 -19.14 7.11 23.11
N THR A 116 -19.50 6.30 24.11
CA THR A 116 -18.98 6.45 25.48
C THR A 116 -17.71 5.63 25.72
N ARG A 117 -16.93 5.97 26.74
CA ARG A 117 -15.69 5.24 27.07
C ARG A 117 -16.01 3.82 27.56
N GLU A 118 -17.11 3.67 28.29
CA GLU A 118 -17.59 2.41 28.87
C GLU A 118 -17.95 1.38 27.80
N LEU A 119 -18.47 1.80 26.64
CA LEU A 119 -18.78 0.90 25.54
C LEU A 119 -17.52 0.20 25.01
N LEU A 120 -16.43 0.95 24.81
CA LEU A 120 -15.16 0.37 24.37
C LEU A 120 -14.44 -0.39 25.50
N ASP A 121 -14.53 0.09 26.74
CA ASP A 121 -13.99 -0.65 27.90
C ASP A 121 -14.69 -2.01 28.06
N ALA A 122 -16.01 -2.06 27.91
CA ALA A 122 -16.77 -3.32 27.95
C ALA A 122 -16.47 -4.23 26.73
N ALA A 123 -16.17 -3.65 25.57
CA ALA A 123 -15.85 -4.41 24.36
C ALA A 123 -14.43 -5.01 24.38
N ALA A 124 -13.46 -4.31 24.97
CA ALA A 124 -12.04 -4.63 24.84
C ALA A 124 -11.31 -4.94 26.16
N GLY A 125 -11.93 -4.67 27.31
CA GLY A 125 -11.29 -4.80 28.61
C GLY A 125 -10.05 -3.91 28.72
N GLU A 126 -8.95 -4.48 29.23
CA GLU A 126 -7.67 -3.77 29.38
C GLU A 126 -6.90 -3.57 28.07
N ARG A 127 -7.39 -4.07 26.92
CA ARG A 127 -6.71 -3.85 25.63
C ARG A 127 -6.94 -2.40 25.17
N PRO A 128 -5.89 -1.59 24.96
CA PRO A 128 -6.02 -0.28 24.33
C PRO A 128 -6.76 -0.32 22.98
N VAL A 129 -7.78 0.53 22.82
CA VAL A 129 -8.52 0.73 21.57
C VAL A 129 -8.60 2.22 21.20
N VAL A 130 -8.29 2.54 19.94
CA VAL A 130 -8.56 3.84 19.33
C VAL A 130 -9.33 3.64 18.03
N LEU A 131 -10.49 4.26 17.88
CA LEU A 131 -11.21 4.34 16.61
C LEU A 131 -11.07 5.75 16.06
N ILE A 132 -10.66 5.88 14.79
CA ILE A 132 -10.51 7.17 14.10
C ILE A 132 -11.75 7.42 13.23
N ALA A 133 -12.27 8.64 13.23
CA ALA A 133 -13.44 9.00 12.44
C ALA A 133 -13.15 8.94 10.93
N GLY A 134 -14.19 8.79 10.11
CA GLY A 134 -14.06 8.74 8.65
C GLY A 134 -13.51 10.03 8.04
N ASP A 135 -13.73 11.17 8.68
CA ASP A 135 -13.17 12.47 8.30
C ASP A 135 -11.77 12.73 8.87
N LEU A 136 -11.27 11.85 9.74
CA LEU A 136 -9.99 11.96 10.45
C LEU A 136 -9.90 13.09 11.51
N HIS A 137 -11.00 13.78 11.82
CA HIS A 137 -11.00 14.90 12.79
C HIS A 137 -11.29 14.46 14.22
N CYS A 138 -11.76 13.22 14.42
CA CYS A 138 -12.11 12.72 15.75
C CYS A 138 -11.51 11.34 16.03
N SER A 139 -11.23 11.08 17.32
CA SER A 139 -10.75 9.80 17.81
C SER A 139 -11.55 9.37 19.03
N TRP A 140 -12.12 8.17 19.01
CA TRP A 140 -12.83 7.56 20.14
C TRP A 140 -11.92 6.54 20.84
N LEU A 141 -11.68 6.75 22.14
CA LEU A 141 -10.72 5.96 22.92
C LEU A 141 -11.37 5.26 24.11
N ASN A 142 -10.84 4.09 24.46
CA ASN A 142 -11.12 3.43 25.72
C ASN A 142 -10.15 3.90 26.83
N THR A 143 -10.41 3.52 28.08
CA THR A 143 -9.60 3.91 29.24
C THR A 143 -8.15 3.44 29.12
N ALA A 144 -7.95 2.21 28.63
CA ALA A 144 -6.61 1.65 28.45
C ALA A 144 -5.78 2.42 27.40
N ALA A 145 -6.39 2.86 26.30
CA ALA A 145 -5.73 3.68 25.28
C ALA A 145 -5.41 5.08 25.78
N ALA A 146 -6.34 5.74 26.46
CA ALA A 146 -6.10 7.06 27.04
C ALA A 146 -4.90 7.04 28.00
N ARG A 147 -4.83 6.04 28.90
CA ARG A 147 -3.69 5.83 29.80
C ARG A 147 -2.38 5.59 29.04
N ARG A 148 -2.40 4.74 28.00
CA ARG A 148 -1.20 4.40 27.23
C ARG A 148 -0.65 5.60 26.44
N LEU A 149 -1.54 6.43 25.90
CA LEU A 149 -1.18 7.58 25.07
C LEU A 149 -0.99 8.86 25.87
N GLY A 150 -1.15 8.83 27.20
CA GLY A 150 -1.03 10.00 28.06
C GLY A 150 -2.09 11.06 27.79
N VAL A 151 -3.29 10.65 27.39
CA VAL A 151 -4.42 11.56 27.14
C VAL A 151 -5.07 11.94 28.47
N GLU A 152 -4.90 13.19 28.88
CA GLU A 152 -5.57 13.78 30.04
C GLU A 152 -6.89 14.46 29.61
N SER A 153 -7.89 13.66 29.25
CA SER A 153 -9.24 14.13 28.92
C SER A 153 -10.30 13.17 29.43
N ASP A 154 -11.37 13.74 30.00
CA ASP A 154 -12.58 13.02 30.42
C ASP A 154 -13.46 12.65 29.22
N ASP A 155 -13.27 13.29 28.07
CA ASP A 155 -14.05 12.99 26.86
C ASP A 155 -13.68 11.62 26.29
N ALA A 156 -14.69 10.83 25.94
CA ALA A 156 -14.50 9.56 25.23
C ALA A 156 -14.05 9.80 23.78
N VAL A 157 -14.59 10.85 23.13
CA VAL A 157 -14.27 11.24 21.76
C VAL A 157 -13.49 12.55 21.78
N LEU A 158 -12.22 12.47 21.40
CA LEU A 158 -11.37 13.63 21.18
C LEU A 158 -11.67 14.23 19.80
N ARG A 159 -11.57 15.55 19.69
CA ARG A 159 -11.80 16.30 18.46
C ARG A 159 -10.62 17.19 18.12
N GLU A 160 -10.40 17.43 16.83
CA GLU A 160 -9.40 18.34 16.28
C GLU A 160 -7.99 18.10 16.88
N ASP A 161 -7.35 19.13 17.44
CA ASP A 161 -5.97 19.07 17.96
C ASP A 161 -5.70 17.87 18.87
N ALA A 162 -6.63 17.52 19.75
CA ALA A 162 -6.49 16.36 20.63
C ALA A 162 -6.54 15.03 19.85
N SER A 163 -7.40 14.94 18.83
CA SER A 163 -7.46 13.79 17.92
C SER A 163 -6.22 13.70 17.03
N PHE A 164 -5.71 14.84 16.56
CA PHE A 164 -4.50 14.91 15.73
C PHE A 164 -3.26 14.49 16.51
N ALA A 165 -3.14 14.89 17.77
CA ALA A 165 -2.07 14.43 18.65
C ALA A 165 -2.09 12.89 18.82
N VAL A 166 -3.27 12.30 19.04
CA VAL A 166 -3.44 10.85 19.08
C VAL A 166 -3.05 10.20 17.75
N SER A 167 -3.58 10.68 16.63
CA SER A 167 -3.30 10.13 15.30
C SER A 167 -1.81 10.19 14.95
N SER A 168 -1.12 11.26 15.33
CA SER A 168 0.33 11.38 15.18
C SER A 168 1.07 10.34 16.01
N ALA A 169 0.65 10.09 17.26
CA ALA A 169 1.26 9.09 18.13
C ALA A 169 1.02 7.65 17.64
N LEU A 170 -0.09 7.39 16.94
CA LEU A 170 -0.38 6.09 16.32
C LEU A 170 0.50 5.77 15.10
N THR A 171 1.15 6.78 14.53
CA THR A 171 1.94 6.63 13.30
C THR A 171 3.35 6.07 13.58
N THR A 172 3.77 5.99 14.85
CA THR A 172 5.10 5.52 15.25
C THR A 172 5.09 4.06 15.69
N ALA A 173 5.42 3.14 14.80
CA ALA A 173 5.79 1.77 15.14
C ALA A 173 7.27 1.54 14.83
N ASP A 174 7.92 0.67 15.61
CA ASP A 174 9.29 0.28 15.33
C ASP A 174 9.40 -0.54 14.04
N ASP A 175 10.62 -0.63 13.50
CA ASP A 175 10.92 -1.34 12.26
C ASP A 175 10.48 -2.81 12.29
N ALA A 176 10.67 -3.49 13.43
CA ALA A 176 10.31 -4.89 13.56
C ALA A 176 8.79 -5.10 13.48
N THR A 177 8.02 -4.18 14.02
CA THR A 177 6.55 -4.18 14.00
C THR A 177 6.03 -3.82 12.62
N MET A 178 6.57 -2.78 12.00
CA MET A 178 6.21 -2.39 10.63
C MET A 178 6.50 -3.49 9.61
N ASP A 179 7.59 -4.24 9.78
CA ASP A 179 7.94 -5.35 8.90
C ASP A 179 6.99 -6.55 9.04
N ARG A 180 6.54 -6.87 10.26
CA ARG A 180 5.49 -7.89 10.46
C ARG A 180 4.20 -7.48 9.74
N TRP A 181 3.78 -6.22 9.90
CA TRP A 181 2.58 -5.72 9.23
C TRP A 181 2.72 -5.73 7.71
N ALA A 182 3.91 -5.41 7.19
CA ALA A 182 4.21 -5.49 5.77
C ALA A 182 4.14 -6.94 5.25
N ALA A 183 4.57 -7.92 6.05
CA ALA A 183 4.44 -9.33 5.69
C ALA A 183 2.96 -9.79 5.65
N ASP A 184 2.15 -9.38 6.63
CA ASP A 184 0.70 -9.66 6.63
C ASP A 184 0.03 -9.03 5.41
N ALA A 185 0.38 -7.78 5.10
CA ALA A 185 -0.13 -7.06 3.93
C ALA A 185 0.29 -7.76 2.63
N ALA A 186 1.54 -8.23 2.52
CA ALA A 186 2.00 -9.01 1.37
C ALA A 186 1.22 -10.32 1.21
N ALA A 187 0.90 -11.01 2.29
CA ALA A 187 0.05 -12.21 2.26
C ALA A 187 -1.38 -11.89 1.78
N VAL A 188 -1.96 -10.77 2.22
CA VAL A 188 -3.26 -10.29 1.73
C VAL A 188 -3.20 -9.95 0.25
N ALA A 189 -2.15 -9.27 -0.22
CA ALA A 189 -1.93 -8.97 -1.63
C ALA A 189 -1.85 -10.25 -2.48
N ALA A 190 -1.04 -11.21 -2.03
CA ALA A 190 -0.88 -12.51 -2.68
C ALA A 190 -2.19 -13.30 -2.76
N SER A 191 -3.04 -13.24 -1.72
CA SER A 191 -4.37 -13.88 -1.73
C SER A 191 -5.31 -13.31 -2.79
N ARG A 192 -5.04 -12.10 -3.28
CA ARG A 192 -5.77 -11.41 -4.36
C ARG A 192 -5.09 -11.58 -5.72
N GLY A 193 -4.01 -12.37 -5.79
CA GLY A 193 -3.24 -12.62 -7.01
C GLY A 193 -2.17 -11.55 -7.32
N VAL A 194 -1.90 -10.62 -6.40
CA VAL A 194 -0.84 -9.61 -6.58
C VAL A 194 0.52 -10.24 -6.25
N VAL A 195 1.42 -10.24 -7.23
CA VAL A 195 2.76 -10.86 -7.14
C VAL A 195 3.89 -9.83 -7.22
N GLY A 196 3.56 -8.57 -7.49
CA GLY A 196 4.51 -7.47 -7.47
C GLY A 196 3.85 -6.13 -7.23
N VAL A 197 4.64 -5.17 -6.75
CA VAL A 197 4.21 -3.81 -6.46
C VAL A 197 5.26 -2.79 -6.91
N VAL A 198 4.79 -1.63 -7.37
CA VAL A 198 5.61 -0.42 -7.47
C VAL A 198 5.36 0.38 -6.19
N ASP A 199 6.31 0.31 -5.26
CA ASP A 199 6.22 0.97 -3.97
C ASP A 199 6.73 2.41 -4.07
N LEU A 200 5.80 3.36 -4.03
CA LEU A 200 6.05 4.80 -4.06
C LEU A 200 6.01 5.41 -2.65
N GLU A 201 6.31 4.61 -1.62
CA GLU A 201 6.46 5.09 -0.25
C GLU A 201 7.47 6.25 -0.15
N TYR A 202 7.14 7.23 0.67
CA TYR A 202 7.99 8.42 0.83
C TYR A 202 9.31 8.04 1.51
N GLY A 203 10.42 8.33 0.85
CA GLY A 203 11.77 8.14 1.40
C GLY A 203 12.56 7.04 0.72
N TRP A 204 13.77 6.79 1.23
CA TRP A 204 14.69 5.81 0.70
C TRP A 204 14.45 4.43 1.31
N ASN A 205 13.84 3.52 0.56
CA ASN A 205 13.33 2.24 1.10
C ASN A 205 14.17 0.99 0.77
N VAL A 206 15.42 1.15 0.30
CA VAL A 206 16.28 0.01 -0.05
C VAL A 206 16.56 -0.89 1.16
N GLU A 207 16.99 -0.30 2.27
CA GLU A 207 17.33 -1.03 3.49
C GLU A 207 16.07 -1.66 4.12
N THR A 208 14.94 -0.94 4.09
CA THR A 208 13.62 -1.43 4.51
C THR A 208 13.23 -2.69 3.76
N TRP A 209 13.28 -2.68 2.42
CA TRP A 209 12.91 -3.84 1.62
C TRP A 209 13.92 -4.98 1.70
N ARG A 210 15.22 -4.70 1.82
CA ARG A 210 16.22 -5.74 2.11
C ARG A 210 15.90 -6.50 3.39
N ARG A 211 15.52 -5.78 4.44
CA ARG A 211 15.14 -6.38 5.73
C ARG A 211 13.88 -7.22 5.58
N ARG A 212 12.80 -6.66 5.03
CA ARG A 212 11.51 -7.37 4.81
C ARG A 212 11.67 -8.63 3.96
N LEU A 213 12.37 -8.53 2.84
CA LEU A 213 12.61 -9.65 1.94
C LEU A 213 13.51 -10.72 2.55
N SER A 214 14.35 -10.41 3.53
CA SER A 214 15.16 -11.44 4.20
C SER A 214 14.40 -12.20 5.28
N ALA A 215 13.34 -11.62 5.84
CA ALA A 215 12.66 -12.12 7.04
C ALA A 215 11.38 -12.94 6.79
N ALA A 216 10.62 -12.68 5.72
CA ALA A 216 9.27 -13.23 5.57
C ALA A 216 8.91 -13.75 4.17
N GLU A 217 8.03 -14.75 4.14
CA GLU A 217 7.29 -15.25 2.97
C GLU A 217 5.79 -14.96 3.17
N PRO A 218 4.97 -14.76 2.10
CA PRO A 218 5.37 -14.79 0.70
C PRO A 218 6.15 -13.54 0.29
N ARG A 219 7.22 -13.73 -0.48
CA ARG A 219 7.96 -12.60 -1.07
C ARG A 219 7.19 -11.99 -2.24
N VAL A 220 6.89 -10.70 -2.14
CA VAL A 220 6.38 -9.87 -3.23
C VAL A 220 7.55 -9.29 -4.03
N ARG A 221 7.40 -9.15 -5.35
CA ARG A 221 8.37 -8.39 -6.17
C ARG A 221 8.14 -6.90 -5.96
N VAL A 222 9.21 -6.13 -5.85
CA VAL A 222 9.12 -4.70 -5.54
C VAL A 222 9.98 -3.90 -6.48
N GLU A 223 9.37 -2.91 -7.11
CA GLU A 223 10.05 -1.76 -7.70
C GLU A 223 9.93 -0.61 -6.70
N PHE A 224 11.05 -0.11 -6.17
CA PHE A 224 11.00 0.99 -5.19
C PHE A 224 11.19 2.35 -5.87
N GLY A 225 10.23 3.24 -5.63
CA GLY A 225 10.23 4.61 -6.13
C GLY A 225 11.38 5.44 -5.55
N ILE A 226 11.95 6.31 -6.38
CA ILE A 226 12.97 7.28 -6.02
C ILE A 226 12.31 8.66 -6.08
N TYR A 227 12.27 9.39 -4.97
CA TYR A 227 11.75 10.76 -4.93
C TYR A 227 12.86 11.79 -5.24
N GLY A 228 12.46 13.04 -5.51
CA GLY A 228 13.37 14.15 -5.86
C GLY A 228 14.59 14.27 -4.94
N ASP A 229 14.37 14.25 -3.62
CA ASP A 229 15.43 14.34 -2.60
C ASP A 229 16.43 13.17 -2.61
N HIS A 230 16.15 12.12 -3.38
CA HIS A 230 16.98 10.93 -3.52
C HIS A 230 17.47 10.68 -4.94
N LEU A 231 17.09 11.52 -5.91
CA LEU A 231 17.42 11.33 -7.31
C LEU A 231 18.94 11.44 -7.56
N GLU A 232 19.59 12.46 -7.00
CA GLU A 232 21.06 12.62 -7.08
C GLU A 232 21.81 11.47 -6.39
N ARG A 233 21.27 10.99 -5.26
CA ARG A 233 21.83 9.81 -4.55
C ARG A 233 21.74 8.56 -5.43
N ALA A 234 20.60 8.32 -6.06
CA ALA A 234 20.40 7.18 -6.94
C ALA A 234 21.34 7.23 -8.16
N ALA A 235 21.49 8.42 -8.77
CA ALA A 235 22.44 8.67 -9.85
C ALA A 235 23.90 8.39 -9.43
N THR A 236 24.32 8.89 -8.27
CA THR A 236 25.66 8.65 -7.71
C THR A 236 25.94 7.17 -7.46
N LEU A 237 24.93 6.41 -7.04
CA LEU A 237 25.01 4.97 -6.85
C LEU A 237 24.91 4.17 -8.15
N GLY A 238 24.67 4.82 -9.29
CA GLY A 238 24.49 4.17 -10.59
C GLY A 238 23.24 3.27 -10.64
N LEU A 239 22.21 3.60 -9.86
CA LEU A 239 20.93 2.90 -9.95
C LEU A 239 20.25 3.26 -11.27
N ARG A 240 19.57 2.28 -11.85
CA ARG A 240 18.80 2.41 -13.11
C ARG A 240 17.46 1.71 -12.93
N THR A 241 16.40 2.20 -13.57
CA THR A 241 15.09 1.55 -13.47
C THR A 241 15.18 0.08 -13.90
N GLY A 242 14.55 -0.82 -13.15
CA GLY A 242 14.56 -2.26 -13.39
C GLY A 242 15.85 -2.97 -12.99
N ARG A 243 16.90 -2.26 -12.55
CA ARG A 243 18.14 -2.88 -12.07
C ARG A 243 17.88 -3.60 -10.74
N PRO A 244 18.19 -4.90 -10.63
CA PRO A 244 18.08 -5.62 -9.37
C PRO A 244 19.01 -5.06 -8.29
N ILE A 245 18.52 -5.00 -7.06
CA ILE A 245 19.31 -4.63 -5.89
C ILE A 245 20.04 -5.85 -5.34
N ASP A 246 21.34 -5.72 -5.14
CA ASP A 246 22.18 -6.80 -4.62
C ASP A 246 21.69 -7.30 -3.25
N GLY A 247 21.76 -8.62 -3.06
CA GLY A 247 21.35 -9.29 -1.82
C GLY A 247 19.85 -9.54 -1.69
N THR A 248 19.05 -9.34 -2.76
CA THR A 248 17.57 -9.49 -2.70
C THR A 248 17.01 -10.62 -3.56
N ALA A 249 17.87 -11.52 -4.08
CA ALA A 249 17.49 -12.60 -4.99
C ALA A 249 16.73 -12.14 -6.25
N GLY A 250 16.90 -10.87 -6.65
CA GLY A 250 16.21 -10.28 -7.81
C GLY A 250 14.76 -9.89 -7.55
N LEU A 251 14.34 -9.81 -6.28
CA LEU A 251 12.97 -9.45 -5.89
C LEU A 251 12.79 -7.95 -5.64
N LEU A 252 13.88 -7.20 -5.47
CA LEU A 252 13.86 -5.75 -5.38
C LEU A 252 14.60 -5.14 -6.56
N THR A 253 13.96 -4.21 -7.25
CA THR A 253 14.51 -3.45 -8.38
C THR A 253 14.37 -1.94 -8.12
N ALA A 254 15.31 -1.15 -8.66
CA ALA A 254 15.27 0.30 -8.53
C ALA A 254 14.28 0.96 -9.50
N GLY A 255 13.78 2.13 -9.11
CA GLY A 255 12.90 2.96 -9.93
C GLY A 255 11.41 2.65 -9.72
N PRO A 256 10.51 3.48 -10.25
CA PRO A 256 10.77 4.67 -11.09
C PRO A 256 11.19 5.92 -10.29
N PHE A 257 11.56 7.01 -10.98
CA PHE A 257 11.66 8.35 -10.38
C PHE A 257 10.26 8.95 -10.20
N LYS A 258 9.75 8.99 -8.98
CA LYS A 258 8.44 9.56 -8.65
C LYS A 258 8.54 11.07 -8.46
N VAL A 259 7.78 11.80 -9.27
CA VAL A 259 7.59 13.26 -9.14
C VAL A 259 6.12 13.60 -8.98
N ILE A 260 5.80 14.57 -8.13
CA ILE A 260 4.44 15.02 -7.87
C ILE A 260 4.29 16.41 -8.47
N SER A 261 3.62 16.52 -9.63
CA SER A 261 3.49 17.78 -10.36
C SER A 261 2.37 18.69 -9.83
N ASP A 262 1.33 18.12 -9.22
CA ASP A 262 0.19 18.83 -8.64
C ASP A 262 -0.40 18.12 -7.41
N GLY A 263 -1.50 18.66 -6.87
CA GLY A 263 -2.19 18.11 -5.72
C GLY A 263 -3.28 17.09 -6.07
N SER A 264 -4.43 17.17 -5.36
CA SER A 264 -5.57 16.28 -5.56
C SER A 264 -6.87 17.06 -5.81
N LEU A 265 -7.84 16.44 -6.48
CA LEU A 265 -9.15 17.05 -6.72
C LEU A 265 -9.92 17.29 -5.42
N ASN A 266 -9.86 16.34 -4.48
CA ASN A 266 -10.64 16.41 -3.23
C ASN A 266 -10.25 17.62 -2.37
N THR A 267 -8.95 17.91 -2.31
CA THR A 267 -8.41 19.08 -1.60
C THR A 267 -8.40 20.35 -2.46
N ARG A 268 -8.94 20.30 -3.68
CA ARG A 268 -8.91 21.39 -4.68
C ARG A 268 -7.49 21.91 -4.98
N THR A 269 -6.49 21.04 -4.92
CA THR A 269 -5.08 21.40 -5.19
C THR A 269 -4.55 20.80 -6.49
N ALA A 270 -5.28 19.88 -7.13
CA ALA A 270 -4.98 19.43 -8.48
C ALA A 270 -5.07 20.59 -9.48
N LEU A 271 -4.10 20.72 -10.37
CA LEU A 271 -3.96 21.88 -11.25
C LEU A 271 -4.86 21.75 -12.48
N CYS A 272 -5.91 22.54 -12.53
CA CYS A 272 -6.95 22.50 -13.55
C CYS A 272 -6.91 23.72 -14.49
N SER A 273 -7.27 23.50 -15.75
CA SER A 273 -7.36 24.61 -16.73
C SER A 273 -8.54 25.55 -16.43
N HIS A 274 -9.59 25.02 -15.79
CA HIS A 274 -10.77 25.75 -15.35
C HIS A 274 -10.77 25.92 -13.83
N ALA A 275 -11.36 27.02 -13.35
CA ALA A 275 -11.43 27.28 -11.93
C ALA A 275 -12.36 26.29 -11.20
N TYR A 276 -12.03 25.97 -9.96
CA TYR A 276 -12.94 25.25 -9.05
C TYR A 276 -14.18 26.12 -8.74
N PRO A 277 -15.30 25.52 -8.29
CA PRO A 277 -16.53 26.26 -7.97
C PRO A 277 -16.34 27.43 -6.98
N ASP A 278 -15.43 27.26 -6.02
CA ASP A 278 -15.11 28.25 -4.99
C ASP A 278 -13.97 29.21 -5.40
N GLY A 279 -13.51 29.11 -6.65
CA GLY A 279 -12.39 29.87 -7.21
C GLY A 279 -11.04 29.14 -7.13
N GLY A 280 -10.05 29.68 -7.84
CA GLY A 280 -8.71 29.10 -7.96
C GLY A 280 -8.63 27.93 -8.96
N HIS A 281 -7.41 27.56 -9.34
CA HIS A 281 -7.13 26.52 -10.35
C HIS A 281 -6.35 25.32 -9.77
N GLY A 282 -6.22 25.24 -8.44
CA GLY A 282 -5.25 24.35 -7.80
C GLY A 282 -3.84 24.91 -7.83
N VAL A 283 -2.84 24.04 -7.60
CA VAL A 283 -1.45 24.45 -7.40
C VAL A 283 -0.53 23.52 -8.19
N ALA A 284 0.41 24.12 -8.93
CA ALA A 284 1.55 23.40 -9.48
C ALA A 284 2.58 23.22 -8.36
N ASN A 285 2.92 21.97 -8.04
CA ASN A 285 3.96 21.68 -7.05
C ASN A 285 5.36 21.87 -7.64
N LEU A 286 5.51 21.64 -8.95
CA LEU A 286 6.70 21.97 -9.73
C LEU A 286 6.32 22.82 -10.94
N GLY A 287 7.15 23.82 -11.26
CA GLY A 287 7.08 24.51 -12.53
C GLY A 287 7.39 23.58 -13.72
N GLU A 288 6.96 23.95 -14.93
CA GLU A 288 7.18 23.12 -16.12
C GLU A 288 8.68 22.88 -16.41
N ASP A 289 9.49 23.93 -16.35
CA ASP A 289 10.93 23.80 -16.57
C ASP A 289 11.65 23.02 -15.47
N GLU A 290 11.16 23.09 -14.22
CA GLU A 290 11.68 22.29 -13.11
C GLU A 290 11.35 20.80 -13.29
N LEU A 291 10.12 20.50 -13.72
CA LEU A 291 9.68 19.14 -14.05
C LEU A 291 10.54 18.56 -15.19
N VAL A 292 10.72 19.32 -16.28
CA VAL A 292 11.56 18.90 -17.42
C VAL A 292 13.00 18.70 -16.99
N ALA A 293 13.58 19.59 -16.18
CA ALA A 293 14.95 19.45 -15.70
C ALA A 293 15.14 18.18 -14.85
N ALA A 294 14.21 17.91 -13.93
CA ALA A 294 14.25 16.71 -13.10
C ALA A 294 14.07 15.43 -13.92
N MET A 295 13.13 15.43 -14.88
CA MET A 295 12.90 14.29 -15.78
C MET A 295 14.12 14.02 -16.68
N ARG A 296 14.74 15.06 -17.26
CA ARG A 296 15.97 14.90 -18.05
C ARG A 296 17.09 14.31 -17.22
N PHE A 297 17.31 14.83 -16.01
CA PHE A 297 18.33 14.29 -15.11
C PHE A 297 18.09 12.80 -14.83
N ALA A 298 16.84 12.40 -14.55
CA ALA A 298 16.50 11.00 -14.32
C ALA A 298 16.80 10.12 -15.56
N VAL A 299 16.33 10.54 -16.73
CA VAL A 299 16.52 9.82 -18.00
C VAL A 299 17.99 9.69 -18.38
N GLU A 300 18.78 10.75 -18.24
CA GLU A 300 20.24 10.75 -18.49
C GLU A 300 20.99 9.74 -17.62
N HIS A 301 20.47 9.45 -16.42
CA HIS A 301 21.00 8.43 -15.50
C HIS A 301 20.32 7.06 -15.63
N GLY A 302 19.42 6.90 -16.61
CA GLY A 302 18.70 5.65 -16.86
C GLY A 302 17.65 5.31 -15.81
N ILE A 303 17.03 6.33 -15.20
CA ILE A 303 15.91 6.20 -14.27
C ILE A 303 14.66 6.75 -14.97
N GLU A 304 13.65 5.90 -15.14
CA GLU A 304 12.39 6.25 -15.80
C GLU A 304 11.53 7.16 -14.91
N PRO A 305 11.02 8.30 -15.43
CA PRO A 305 10.10 9.16 -14.69
C PRO A 305 8.70 8.58 -14.54
N ALA A 306 8.09 8.76 -13.38
CA ALA A 306 6.70 8.51 -13.07
C ALA A 306 6.07 9.79 -12.48
N VAL A 307 5.28 10.50 -13.29
CA VAL A 307 4.72 11.81 -12.95
C VAL A 307 3.30 11.64 -12.40
N HIS A 308 3.09 12.03 -11.14
CA HIS A 308 1.74 12.27 -10.62
C HIS A 308 1.20 13.56 -11.22
N ALA A 309 0.07 13.45 -11.91
CA ALA A 309 -0.68 14.54 -12.51
C ALA A 309 -2.18 14.22 -12.43
N ILE A 310 -2.92 14.94 -11.59
CA ILE A 310 -4.37 14.71 -11.42
C ILE A 310 -5.18 15.71 -12.25
N GLY A 311 -4.89 16.99 -12.14
CA GLY A 311 -5.62 18.03 -12.86
C GLY A 311 -5.34 17.97 -14.36
N ASP A 312 -6.28 18.44 -15.18
CA ASP A 312 -6.17 18.38 -16.64
C ASP A 312 -5.01 19.24 -17.18
N GLU A 313 -4.75 20.38 -16.53
CA GLU A 313 -3.61 21.24 -16.86
C GLU A 313 -2.28 20.61 -16.37
N ALA A 314 -2.26 19.90 -15.24
CA ALA A 314 -1.10 19.10 -14.83
C ALA A 314 -0.79 17.98 -15.84
N ASN A 315 -1.83 17.28 -16.33
CA ASN A 315 -1.68 16.23 -17.34
C ASN A 315 -1.09 16.78 -18.64
N ARG A 316 -1.57 17.93 -19.11
CA ARG A 316 -1.00 18.60 -20.29
C ARG A 316 0.49 18.89 -20.09
N ARG A 317 0.87 19.50 -18.96
CA ARG A 317 2.28 19.81 -18.64
C ARG A 317 3.15 18.56 -18.53
N ALA A 318 2.63 17.47 -17.96
CA ALA A 318 3.33 16.20 -17.87
C ALA A 318 3.61 15.62 -19.26
N LEU A 319 2.62 15.64 -20.16
CA LEU A 319 2.77 15.20 -21.55
C LEU A 319 3.77 16.07 -22.32
N ASP A 320 3.68 17.40 -22.19
CA ASP A 320 4.64 18.33 -22.79
C ASP A 320 6.06 18.09 -22.25
N ALA A 321 6.20 17.75 -20.96
CA ALA A 321 7.48 17.39 -20.38
C ALA A 321 8.00 16.06 -20.95
N PHE A 322 7.17 15.03 -21.10
CA PHE A 322 7.54 13.76 -21.74
C PHE A 322 7.96 13.94 -23.21
N GLU A 323 7.35 14.87 -23.95
CA GLU A 323 7.77 15.19 -25.33
C GLU A 323 9.17 15.85 -25.38
N ARG A 324 9.55 16.58 -24.32
CA ARG A 324 10.80 17.35 -24.23
C ARG A 324 12.01 16.56 -23.72
N VAL A 325 11.83 15.37 -23.14
CA VAL A 325 12.90 14.57 -22.49
C VAL A 325 13.33 13.34 -23.26
#